data_AF-A0A256Z9E0-F1
#
_entry.id   AF-A0A256Z9E0-F1
#
_cell.length_a   1.000
_cell.length_b   1.000
_cell.length_c   1.000
_cell.angle_alpha   90.00
_cell.angle_beta   90.00
_cell.angle_gamma   90.00
#
_symmetry.space_group_name_H-M   'P 1'
#
loop_
_entity.id
_entity.type
_entity.pdbx_description
1 polymer ?
#
loop_
_entity_poly.entity_id
_entity_poly.type
_entity_poly.pdbx_seq_one_letter_code
_entity_poly.pdbx_strand_id
1 'polypeptide(L)' 'MGSTSYSLIQASDDLILKSGWTMIVYIVNPDSVSVSDIGVTIGITVHTANAQYYKETNVAAAQ' A
#
# COMPACT_ATOMS: atom_id res chain seq x y z
N MET A 1 -6.55 -8.97 -10.85
CA MET A 1 -5.14 -8.56 -10.93
C MET A 1 -4.40 -9.72 -11.57
N GLY A 2 -4.09 -9.61 -12.87
CA GLY A 2 -3.51 -10.68 -13.70
C GLY A 2 -2.22 -10.21 -14.37
N SER A 3 -1.94 -10.69 -15.59
CA SER A 3 -0.78 -10.33 -16.42
C SER A 3 -0.78 -8.89 -16.98
N THR A 4 -1.67 -8.03 -16.49
CA THR A 4 -1.70 -6.61 -16.82
C THR A 4 -0.55 -5.89 -16.13
N SER A 5 0.32 -5.24 -16.91
CA SER A 5 1.38 -4.40 -16.37
C SER A 5 0.83 -3.04 -15.95
N TYR A 6 1.15 -2.59 -14.73
CA TYR A 6 0.80 -1.27 -14.22
C TYR A 6 2.06 -0.42 -14.12
N SER A 7 2.04 0.79 -14.68
CA SER A 7 3.09 1.78 -14.43
C SER A 7 2.81 2.47 -13.11
N LEU A 8 3.70 2.28 -12.13
CA LEU A 8 3.61 2.90 -10.81
C LEU A 8 4.60 4.05 -10.76
N ILE A 9 4.08 5.27 -10.69
CA ILE A 9 4.88 6.49 -10.60
C ILE A 9 4.83 7.04 -9.16
N GLN A 10 5.95 7.58 -8.70
CA GLN A 10 6.01 8.27 -7.41
C GLN A 10 5.08 9.49 -7.44
N ALA A 11 4.21 9.59 -6.44
CA ALA A 11 3.39 10.79 -6.24
C ALA A 11 4.25 11.94 -5.71
N SER A 12 4.02 13.15 -6.23
CA SER A 12 4.64 14.39 -5.73
C SER A 12 3.68 15.28 -4.95
N ASP A 13 2.39 14.92 -4.92
CA ASP A 13 1.29 15.66 -4.28
C ASP A 13 0.12 14.70 -3.99
N ASP A 14 -0.97 15.21 -3.44
CA ASP A 14 -2.19 14.48 -3.15
C ASP A 14 -2.75 13.74 -4.38
N LEU A 15 -3.09 12.46 -4.19
CA LEU A 15 -3.67 11.61 -5.23
C LEU A 15 -5.20 11.53 -5.08
N ILE A 16 -5.93 11.93 -6.13
CA ILE A 16 -7.40 11.84 -6.16
C ILE A 16 -7.83 10.45 -6.63
N LEU A 17 -8.54 9.70 -5.76
CA LEU A 17 -9.23 8.47 -6.13
C LEU A 17 -10.68 8.76 -6.56
N LYS A 18 -10.97 8.60 -7.86
CA LYS A 18 -12.31 8.81 -8.40
C LYS A 18 -13.27 7.69 -7.98
N SER A 19 -14.57 8.00 -7.92
CA SER A 19 -15.61 7.01 -7.63
C SER A 19 -15.57 5.86 -8.65
N GLY A 20 -15.59 4.62 -8.14
CA GLY A 20 -15.54 3.39 -8.94
C GLY A 20 -14.14 2.94 -9.37
N TRP A 21 -13.08 3.63 -8.96
CA TRP A 21 -11.70 3.27 -9.29
C TRP A 21 -11.00 2.55 -8.13
N THR A 22 -9.92 1.83 -8.46
CA THR A 22 -9.03 1.19 -7.49
C THR A 22 -7.65 1.86 -7.55
N MET A 23 -7.02 2.03 -6.40
CA MET A 23 -5.64 2.51 -6.27
C MET A 23 -4.71 1.35 -5.92
N ILE A 24 -3.53 1.31 -6.54
CA ILE A 24 -2.41 0.46 -6.14
C ILE A 24 -1.32 1.37 -5.60
N VAL A 25 -0.90 1.16 -4.35
CA VAL A 25 0.18 1.90 -3.71
C VAL A 25 1.38 0.97 -3.58
N TYR A 26 2.54 1.43 -4.06
CA TYR A 26 3.81 0.74 -3.90
C TYR A 26 4.79 1.65 -3.17
N ILE A 27 5.31 1.17 -2.05
CA ILE A 27 6.22 1.92 -1.18
C ILE A 27 7.60 1.29 -1.33
N VAL A 28 8.57 2.12 -1.72
CA VAL A 28 9.98 1.72 -1.82
C VAL A 28 10.67 2.11 -0.52
N ASN A 29 11.38 1.17 0.09
CA ASN A 29 12.16 1.36 1.32
C ASN A 29 11.35 2.02 2.46
N PRO A 30 10.29 1.37 2.98
CA PRO A 30 9.58 1.89 4.14
C PRO A 30 10.49 1.91 5.38
N ASP A 31 10.43 2.99 6.17
CA ASP A 31 11.22 3.09 7.40
C ASP A 31 10.68 2.19 8.53
N SER A 32 9.36 2.03 8.61
CA SER A 32 8.69 1.34 9.72
C SER A 32 8.46 -0.16 9.49
N VAL A 33 8.88 -0.70 8.33
CA VAL A 33 8.75 -2.13 8.00
C VAL A 33 10.08 -2.62 7.48
N SER A 34 10.62 -3.65 8.13
CA SER A 34 11.96 -4.18 7.89
C SER A 34 11.96 -5.69 7.72
N VAL A 35 13.12 -6.26 7.38
CA VAL A 35 13.28 -7.72 7.24
C VAL A 35 13.00 -8.48 8.52
N SER A 36 13.10 -7.86 9.70
CA SER A 36 12.77 -8.52 10.98
C SER A 36 11.27 -8.66 11.21
N ASP A 37 10.44 -7.95 10.45
CA ASP A 37 8.98 -7.99 10.59
C ASP A 37 8.35 -9.13 9.78
N ILE A 38 9.15 -9.89 9.00
CA ILE A 38 8.67 -11.04 8.22
C ILE A 38 8.04 -12.08 9.16
N GLY A 39 6.80 -12.47 8.86
CA GLY A 39 6.02 -13.41 9.68
C GLY A 39 5.31 -12.77 10.88
N VAL A 40 5.47 -11.46 11.09
CA VAL A 40 4.75 -10.68 12.11
C VAL A 40 3.57 -9.93 11.47
N THR A 41 2.49 -9.78 12.22
CA THR A 41 1.33 -8.97 11.82
C THR A 41 1.64 -7.49 11.99
N ILE A 42 1.43 -6.72 10.94
CA ILE A 42 1.49 -5.25 10.97
C ILE A 42 0.11 -4.65 10.70
N GLY A 43 -0.11 -3.43 11.18
CA GLY A 43 -1.30 -2.63 10.89
C GLY A 43 -1.00 -1.58 9.83
N ILE A 44 -1.85 -1.47 8.80
CA ILE A 44 -1.81 -0.41 7.80
C ILE A 44 -3.07 0.44 7.96
N THR A 45 -2.87 1.75 8.10
CA THR A 45 -3.95 2.73 8.13
C THR A 45 -3.84 3.65 6.93
N VAL A 46 -4.90 3.72 6.13
CA VAL A 46 -5.02 4.65 5.00
C VAL A 46 -6.03 5.72 5.35
N HIS A 47 -5.59 6.97 5.34
CA HIS A 47 -6.45 8.14 5.50
C HIS A 47 -6.79 8.70 4.13
N THR A 48 -8.08 8.91 3.89
CA THR A 48 -8.61 9.65 2.75
C THR A 48 -9.37 10.87 3.28
N ALA A 49 -9.74 11.80 2.40
CA ALA A 49 -10.53 12.96 2.80
C ALA A 49 -11.87 12.61 3.48
N ASN A 50 -12.43 11.43 3.21
CA ASN A 50 -13.77 11.05 3.69
C ASN A 50 -13.76 9.96 4.78
N ALA A 51 -12.70 9.16 4.86
CA ALA A 51 -12.66 7.98 5.71
C ALA A 51 -11.25 7.53 6.04
N GLN A 52 -11.15 6.81 7.15
CA GLN A 52 -9.97 6.07 7.58
C GLN A 52 -10.22 4.57 7.41
N TYR A 53 -9.31 3.87 6.74
CA TYR A 53 -9.37 2.43 6.54
C TYR A 53 -8.20 1.78 7.28
N TYR A 54 -8.49 0.83 8.16
CA TYR A 54 -7.49 0.06 8.89
C TYR A 54 -7.51 -1.40 8.43
N LYS A 55 -6.33 -1.98 8.22
CA LYS A 55 -6.19 -3.40 7.90
C LYS A 55 -4.94 -3.98 8.52
N GLU A 56 -5.10 -5.12 9.16
CA GLU A 56 -3.98 -5.96 9.60
C GLU A 56 -3.59 -6.95 8.50
N THR A 57 -2.29 -7.11 8.32
CA THR A 57 -1.72 -8.04 7.35
C THR A 57 -0.38 -8.56 7.84
N ASN A 58 -0.02 -9.78 7.42
CA ASN A 58 1.30 -10.33 7.68
C ASN A 58 2.30 -9.81 6.66
N VAL A 59 3.54 -9.59 7.09
CA VAL A 59 4.66 -9.29 6.19
C VAL A 59 5.21 -10.59 5.62
N ALA A 60 5.37 -10.65 4.30
CA ALA A 60 5.94 -11.77 3.58
C ALA A 60 7.08 -11.30 2.67
N ALA A 61 8.11 -12.14 2.52
CA ALA A 61 9.14 -11.94 1.51
C ALA A 61 8.58 -12.31 0.12
N ALA A 62 8.96 -11.56 -0.91
CA ALA A 62 8.76 -12.01 -2.28
C ALA A 62 9.72 -13.18 -2.55
N GLN A 63 9.17 -14.29 -3.06
CA GLN A 63 9.94 -15.47 -3.48
C GLN A 63 10.43 -15.31 -4.92
#